data_AF-X0Y2B9-F1
#
_entry.id   AF-X0Y2B9-F1
#
_cell.length_a   1.000
_cell.length_b   1.000
_cell.length_c   1.000
_cell.angle_alpha   90.00
_cell.angle_beta   90.00
_cell.angle_gamma   90.00
#
_symmetry.space_group_name_H-M   'P 1'
#
loop_
_entity.id
_entity.type
_entity.pdbx_description
1 polymer ?
#
loop_
_entity_poly.entity_id
_entity_poly.type
_entity_poly.pdbx_seq_one_letter_code
_entity_poly.pdbx_strand_id
1 'polypeptide(L)' 'MKLLDTRALQRLRGIKQLAMANLVYPGALHTRFDHSIGVCHLAGLMAERLKLPED' A
#
# COMPACT_ATOMS: atom_id res chain seq x y z
N MET A 1 13.78 5.51 -2.71
CA MET A 1 12.94 4.73 -3.67
C MET A 1 13.34 3.25 -3.85
N LYS A 2 14.55 2.80 -3.45
CA LYS A 2 15.00 1.40 -3.70
C LYS A 2 14.03 0.29 -3.31
N LEU A 3 13.26 0.45 -2.22
CA LEU A 3 12.28 -0.56 -1.78
C LEU A 3 11.10 -0.71 -2.77
N LEU A 4 10.62 0.41 -3.33
CA LEU A 4 9.51 0.44 -4.29
C LEU A 4 9.83 -0.33 -5.56
N ASP A 5 11.09 -0.30 -5.98
CA ASP A 5 11.53 -0.98 -7.21
C ASP A 5 11.83 -2.47 -7.00
N THR A 6 11.73 -2.98 -5.77
CA THR A 6 11.96 -4.39 -5.50
C THR A 6 10.88 -5.26 -6.14
N ARG A 7 11.27 -6.44 -6.62
CA ARG A 7 10.35 -7.44 -7.16
C ARG A 7 9.25 -7.82 -6.15
N ALA A 8 9.60 -7.89 -4.86
CA ALA A 8 8.67 -8.23 -3.80
C ALA A 8 7.52 -7.23 -3.71
N LEU A 9 7.81 -5.93 -3.80
CA LEU A 9 6.81 -4.88 -3.68
C LEU A 9 6.03 -4.70 -5.00
N GLN A 10 6.70 -4.76 -6.16
CA GLN A 10 6.04 -4.70 -7.47
C GLN A 10 5.04 -5.86 -7.70
N ARG A 11 5.29 -7.04 -7.13
CA ARG A 11 4.35 -8.18 -7.17
C ARG A 11 2.95 -7.81 -6.66
N LEU A 12 2.84 -6.89 -5.71
CA LEU A 12 1.56 -6.52 -5.11
C LEU A 12 0.60 -5.84 -6.09
N ARG A 13 1.10 -5.32 -7.23
CA ARG A 13 0.26 -4.79 -8.31
C ARG A 13 -0.65 -5.84 -8.94
N GLY A 14 -0.25 -7.12 -8.89
CA GLY A 14 -1.05 -8.24 -9.41
C GLY A 14 -2.06 -8.79 -8.41
N ILE A 15 -2.09 -8.29 -7.17
CA ILE A 15 -2.93 -8.84 -6.09
C ILE A 15 -4.00 -7.82 -5.73
N LYS A 16 -5.26 -8.13 -6.06
CA LYS A 16 -6.42 -7.32 -5.62
C LYS A 16 -6.45 -7.25 -4.09
N GLN A 17 -6.76 -6.08 -3.56
CA GLN A 17 -6.85 -5.88 -2.11
C GLN A 17 -7.98 -6.73 -1.50
N LEU A 18 -9.14 -6.77 -2.16
CA LEU A 18 -10.36 -7.42 -1.66
C LEU A 18 -10.68 -8.73 -2.40
N ALA A 19 -9.66 -9.44 -2.89
CA ALA A 19 -9.83 -10.71 -3.61
C ALA A 19 -10.89 -10.62 -4.73
N MET A 20 -11.96 -11.42 -4.66
CA MET A 20 -13.03 -11.50 -5.67
C MET A 20 -14.18 -10.53 -5.43
N ALA A 21 -14.06 -9.59 -4.49
CA ALA A 21 -15.11 -8.60 -4.24
C ALA A 21 -15.49 -7.81 -5.49
N ASN A 22 -14.59 -7.68 -6.47
CA ASN A 22 -14.87 -7.04 -7.74
C ASN A 22 -15.94 -7.74 -8.60
N LEU A 23 -16.29 -8.99 -8.29
CA LEU A 23 -17.39 -9.71 -8.96
C LEU A 23 -18.77 -9.23 -8.52
N VAL A 24 -18.87 -8.68 -7.29
CA VAL A 24 -20.11 -8.11 -6.74
C VAL A 24 -20.07 -6.59 -6.77
N TYR A 25 -18.89 -6.01 -6.53
CA TYR A 25 -18.64 -4.57 -6.51
C TYR A 25 -17.60 -4.21 -7.57
N PRO A 26 -18.00 -3.94 -8.83
CA PRO A 26 -17.06 -3.77 -9.95
C PRO A 26 -15.96 -2.72 -9.74
N GLY A 27 -16.18 -1.73 -8.87
CA GLY A 27 -15.20 -0.71 -8.49
C GLY A 27 -14.09 -1.18 -7.52
N ALA A 28 -14.19 -2.39 -6.94
CA ALA A 28 -13.18 -2.94 -6.03
C ALA A 28 -11.93 -3.48 -6.77
N LEU A 29 -11.32 -2.64 -7.60
CA LEU A 29 -10.19 -2.99 -8.49
C LEU A 29 -8.82 -2.68 -7.89
N HIS A 30 -8.78 -1.91 -6.81
CA HIS A 30 -7.54 -1.51 -6.13
C HIS A 30 -6.70 -2.72 -5.70
N THR A 31 -5.38 -2.53 -5.73
CA THR A 31 -4.40 -3.58 -5.48
C THR A 31 -3.78 -3.44 -4.10
N ARG A 32 -3.10 -4.49 -3.63
CA ARG A 32 -2.30 -4.42 -2.40
C ARG A 32 -1.17 -3.40 -2.51
N PHE A 33 -0.69 -3.13 -3.72
CA PHE A 33 0.34 -2.11 -3.95
C PHE A 33 -0.17 -0.73 -3.54
N ASP A 34 -1.32 -0.31 -4.08
CA ASP A 34 -1.91 1.01 -3.81
C ASP A 34 -2.17 1.19 -2.32
N HIS A 35 -2.70 0.14 -1.69
CA HIS A 35 -2.95 0.13 -0.25
C HIS A 35 -1.66 0.28 0.58
N SER A 36 -0.59 -0.46 0.24
CA SER A 36 0.69 -0.37 0.95
C SER A 36 1.33 1.02 0.84
N ILE A 37 1.21 1.70 -0.31
CA ILE A 37 1.67 3.09 -0.45
C ILE A 37 0.88 4.02 0.48
N GLY A 38 -0.45 3.87 0.52
CA GLY A 38 -1.31 4.64 1.42
C GLY A 38 -0.95 4.42 2.90
N VAL A 39 -0.71 3.18 3.32
CA VAL A 39 -0.27 2.85 4.69
C VAL A 39 1.08 3.49 4.99
N CYS A 40 2.05 3.42 4.06
CA CYS A 40 3.35 4.04 4.25
C CYS A 40 3.25 5.56 4.43
N HIS A 41 2.41 6.23 3.65
CA HIS A 41 2.15 7.66 3.81
C HIS A 41 1.56 7.99 5.18
N LEU A 42 0.51 7.27 5.60
CA LEU A 42 -0.12 7.49 6.90
C LEU A 42 0.84 7.18 8.06
N ALA A 43 1.67 6.15 7.93
CA ALA A 43 2.69 5.82 8.92
C ALA A 43 3.73 6.94 9.05
N GLY A 44 4.16 7.56 7.94
CA GLY A 44 5.03 8.73 7.95
C GLY A 44 4.39 9.92 8.67
N LEU A 45 3.15 10.26 8.32
CA LEU A 45 2.40 11.31 9.02
C LEU A 45 2.25 11.01 10.51
N MET A 46 1.99 9.75 10.87
CA MET A 46 1.89 9.34 12.28
C MET A 46 3.21 9.51 13.01
N ALA A 47 4.33 9.09 12.41
CA ALA A 47 5.66 9.26 12.97
C ALA A 47 6.01 10.74 13.23
N GLU A 48 5.69 11.62 12.27
CA GLU A 48 5.85 13.07 12.41
C GLU A 48 5.02 13.62 13.59
N ARG A 49 3.75 13.22 13.69
CA ARG A 49 2.85 13.68 14.77
C ARG A 49 3.29 13.19 16.14
N LEU A 50 3.87 12.01 16.21
CA LEU A 50 4.42 11.43 17.44
C LEU A 50 5.84 11.92 17.74
N LYS A 51 6.44 12.72 16.85
CA LYS A 51 7.83 13.20 16.97
C LYS A 51 8.81 12.05 17.21
N LEU A 52 8.61 10.96 16.47
CA LEU A 52 9.57 9.86 16.51
C LEU A 52 10.93 10.37 16.02
N PRO A 53 12.03 9.93 16.64
CA PRO A 53 13.36 10.28 16.16
C PRO A 53 13.53 9.79 14.71
N GLU A 54 14.15 10.63 13.88
CA GLU A 54 14.67 10.17 12.60
C GLU A 54 16.01 9.48 12.89
N ASP A 55 16.07 8.17 12.61
CA ASP A 55 17.30 7.39 12.63
C ASP A 55 18.20 7.72 11.43
#